data_AF-M8C326-F1
#
_entry.id   AF-M8C326-F1
#
_cell.length_a   1.000
_cell.length_b   1.000
_cell.length_c   1.000
_cell.angle_alpha   90.00
_cell.angle_beta   90.00
_cell.angle_gamma   90.00
#
_symmetry.space_group_name_H-M   'P 1'
#
loop_
_entity.id
_entity.type
_entity.pdbx_description
1 polymer ?
#
loop_
_entity_poly.entity_id
_entity_poly.type
_entity_poly.pdbx_seq_one_letter_code
_entity_poly.pdbx_strand_id
1 'polypeptide(L)'
;MVVKEPCKKTGAGQTIQRQSRQLYKDVRAENKTAVGTKSAVRIKIAVPCSAYVHDVYARRMRLDGMKRVFWTGDYKSRPDDGYNKTAVPVVENINYQDVVTIDVWKEATRMQGIQGTPFKGICMANVTAEMTKKWKVSWNCADVKGVSTGVTQEPCAPLQGTHTGSCPFPTDTLSVDQITVQQCSYSIAPATTSVAGTQ
;
A
#
# COMPACT_ATOMS: atom_id res chain seq x y z
N MET A 1 -4.96 -2.28 0.96
CA MET A 1 -3.65 -2.95 1.07
C MET A 1 -2.64 -1.99 1.70
N VAL A 2 -1.89 -2.44 2.71
CA VAL A 2 -0.82 -1.63 3.31
C VAL A 2 0.45 -2.47 3.45
N VAL A 3 1.52 -2.04 2.78
CA VAL A 3 2.88 -2.53 3.04
C VAL A 3 3.45 -1.61 4.12
N LYS A 4 3.55 -2.13 5.36
CA LYS A 4 3.91 -1.35 6.55
C LYS A 4 5.42 -1.36 6.81
N GLU A 5 5.83 -0.31 7.52
CA GLU A 5 7.16 0.00 8.07
C GLU A 5 8.03 -1.24 8.36
N PRO A 6 9.00 -1.56 7.50
CA PRO A 6 9.88 -2.70 7.69
C PRO A 6 10.91 -2.57 8.83
N CYS A 7 10.92 -1.43 9.53
CA CYS A 7 12.05 -0.99 10.33
C CYS A 7 11.68 -0.57 11.77
N LYS A 8 10.60 -1.13 12.35
CA LYS A 8 10.31 -1.06 13.79
C LYS A 8 10.57 -2.41 14.47
N LYS A 9 11.33 -2.43 15.57
CA LYS A 9 11.35 -3.62 16.44
C LYS A 9 9.94 -3.84 17.02
N THR A 10 9.37 -5.02 16.82
CA THR A 10 8.22 -5.50 17.58
C THR A 10 8.69 -5.90 18.98
N GLY A 11 8.51 -5.02 19.96
CA GLY A 11 8.56 -5.34 21.40
C GLY A 11 9.97 -5.50 22.01
N ALA A 12 10.17 -4.91 23.18
CA ALA A 12 11.35 -5.12 24.00
C ALA A 12 11.33 -6.54 24.58
N GLY A 13 12.29 -7.39 24.19
CA GLY A 13 12.41 -8.73 24.80
C GLY A 13 13.06 -9.85 23.99
N GLN A 14 13.62 -9.63 22.79
CA GLN A 14 14.39 -10.68 22.11
C GLN A 14 15.86 -10.33 21.90
N THR A 15 16.68 -11.05 22.67
CA THR A 15 18.13 -11.16 22.59
C THR A 15 18.52 -11.91 21.30
N ILE A 16 19.45 -11.32 20.54
CA ILE A 16 20.25 -11.85 19.40
C ILE A 16 19.48 -12.71 18.38
N GLN A 17 19.22 -12.21 17.15
CA GLN A 17 19.39 -12.94 15.88
C GLN A 17 19.51 -11.96 14.69
N ARG A 18 20.40 -12.27 13.72
CA ARG A 18 20.58 -11.72 12.35
C ARG A 18 19.71 -10.51 11.96
N GLN A 19 20.33 -9.43 11.46
CA GLN A 19 19.64 -8.36 10.73
C GLN A 19 18.82 -8.96 9.58
N SER A 20 17.54 -9.25 9.82
CA SER A 20 16.65 -9.81 8.83
C SER A 20 16.30 -8.69 7.85
N ARG A 21 16.79 -8.81 6.62
CA ARG A 21 16.27 -8.03 5.49
C ARG A 21 14.77 -8.31 5.42
N GLN A 22 13.94 -7.34 5.78
CA GLN A 22 12.50 -7.52 5.63
C GLN A 22 12.13 -7.45 4.15
N LEU A 23 11.63 -8.58 3.64
CA LEU A 23 11.29 -8.80 2.25
C LEU A 23 9.77 -8.80 2.10
N TYR A 24 9.24 -7.79 1.42
CA TYR A 24 7.87 -7.80 0.92
C TYR A 24 7.95 -8.13 -0.56
N LYS A 25 7.65 -9.38 -0.89
CA LYS A 25 7.64 -9.86 -2.27
C LYS A 25 6.28 -10.49 -2.56
N ASP A 26 5.80 -10.27 -3.77
CA ASP A 26 4.64 -10.92 -4.34
C ASP A 26 3.36 -10.68 -3.52
N VAL A 27 3.00 -9.41 -3.40
CA VAL A 27 1.83 -8.97 -2.63
C VAL A 27 0.71 -8.60 -3.59
N ARG A 28 -0.39 -9.35 -3.53
CA ARG A 28 -1.50 -9.24 -4.48
C ARG A 28 -2.76 -8.73 -3.80
N ALA A 29 -3.43 -7.78 -4.43
CA ALA A 29 -4.75 -7.29 -4.05
C ALA A 29 -5.65 -7.23 -5.28
N GLU A 30 -6.73 -7.99 -5.28
CA GLU A 30 -7.60 -8.15 -6.44
C GLU A 30 -9.08 -8.15 -6.04
N ASN A 31 -9.93 -7.62 -6.92
CA ASN A 31 -11.39 -7.67 -6.81
C ASN A 31 -11.86 -7.07 -5.47
N LYS A 32 -11.43 -5.85 -5.19
CA LYS A 32 -11.71 -5.17 -3.92
C LYS A 32 -12.54 -3.92 -4.12
N THR A 33 -13.57 -3.78 -3.30
CA THR A 33 -14.32 -2.54 -3.13
C THR A 33 -14.02 -1.96 -1.76
N ALA A 34 -13.77 -0.65 -1.69
CA ALA A 34 -13.57 0.04 -0.42
C ALA A 34 -14.25 1.41 -0.46
N VAL A 35 -14.75 1.86 0.69
CA VAL A 35 -15.49 3.13 0.83
C VAL A 35 -14.95 3.89 2.05
N GLY A 36 -14.77 5.21 1.93
CA GLY A 36 -14.48 6.10 3.06
C GLY A 36 -13.14 5.87 3.75
N THR A 37 -12.16 5.25 3.08
CA THR A 37 -10.87 4.92 3.71
C THR A 37 -9.83 6.02 3.54
N LYS A 38 -8.82 6.03 4.42
CA LYS A 38 -7.71 6.99 4.33
C LYS A 38 -6.83 6.75 3.10
N SER A 39 -6.61 5.49 2.71
CA SER A 39 -5.71 5.11 1.62
C SER A 39 -6.05 3.72 1.12
N ALA A 40 -6.10 3.52 -0.20
CA ALA A 40 -6.41 2.21 -0.77
C ALA A 40 -5.17 1.31 -0.85
N VAL A 41 -4.11 1.79 -1.51
CA VAL A 41 -2.80 1.12 -1.56
C VAL A 41 -1.75 2.06 -0.98
N ARG A 42 -1.13 1.62 0.10
CA ARG A 42 -0.13 2.42 0.82
C ARG A 42 1.16 1.63 1.01
N ILE A 43 2.27 2.16 0.50
CA ILE A 43 3.61 1.60 0.67
C ILE A 43 4.41 2.57 1.53
N LYS A 44 4.76 2.15 2.74
CA LYS A 44 5.56 2.96 3.67
C LYS A 44 6.98 2.44 3.72
N ILE A 45 7.92 3.30 3.42
CA ILE A 45 9.35 3.02 3.46
C ILE A 45 10.00 4.01 4.42
N ALA A 46 11.08 3.67 5.09
CA ALA A 46 11.84 4.61 5.92
C ALA A 46 13.33 4.51 5.55
N VAL A 47 14.07 5.60 5.68
CA VAL A 47 15.53 5.61 5.59
C VAL A 47 16.11 5.98 6.96
N PRO A 48 17.20 5.33 7.41
CA PRO A 48 17.93 4.23 6.78
C PRO A 48 17.32 2.85 7.08
N CYS A 49 17.15 2.01 6.05
CA CYS A 49 16.50 0.70 6.14
C CYS A 49 16.99 -0.23 5.01
N SER A 50 17.20 -1.51 5.30
CA SER A 50 17.62 -2.52 4.31
C SER A 50 16.45 -3.27 3.66
N ALA A 51 15.25 -2.69 3.66
CA ALA A 51 14.05 -3.36 3.16
C ALA A 51 14.05 -3.55 1.64
N TYR A 52 13.40 -4.62 1.19
CA TYR A 52 13.16 -4.89 -0.23
C TYR A 52 11.67 -5.08 -0.45
N VAL A 53 11.06 -4.18 -1.22
CA VAL A 53 9.65 -4.26 -1.65
C VAL A 53 9.63 -4.48 -3.15
N HIS A 54 9.14 -5.64 -3.58
CA HIS A 54 9.13 -6.05 -4.98
C HIS A 54 7.83 -6.80 -5.30
N ASP A 55 7.40 -6.79 -6.56
CA ASP A 55 6.24 -7.56 -7.03
C ASP A 55 4.97 -7.20 -6.24
N VAL A 56 4.53 -5.94 -6.31
CA VAL A 56 3.27 -5.50 -5.72
C VAL A 56 2.23 -5.37 -6.82
N TYR A 57 1.08 -6.01 -6.64
CA TYR A 57 0.01 -6.06 -7.63
C TYR A 57 -1.31 -5.64 -7.02
N ALA A 58 -1.93 -4.60 -7.58
CA ALA A 58 -3.27 -4.17 -7.21
C ALA A 58 -4.11 -4.03 -8.48
N ARG A 59 -5.12 -4.90 -8.63
CA ARG A 59 -6.01 -4.85 -9.80
C ARG A 59 -7.49 -4.97 -9.50
N ARG A 60 -8.33 -4.50 -10.44
CA ARG A 60 -9.80 -4.61 -10.38
C ARG A 60 -10.34 -4.08 -9.05
N MET A 61 -10.13 -2.78 -8.82
CA MET A 61 -10.54 -2.12 -7.59
C MET A 61 -11.55 -1.01 -7.84
N ARG A 62 -12.58 -0.93 -6.99
CA ARG A 62 -13.51 0.21 -6.93
C ARG A 62 -13.36 0.92 -5.59
N LEU A 63 -13.03 2.20 -5.63
CA LEU A 63 -12.61 2.95 -4.45
C LEU A 63 -13.40 4.26 -4.32
N ASP A 64 -14.22 4.37 -3.29
CA ASP A 64 -15.17 5.49 -3.14
C ASP A 64 -14.85 6.34 -1.90
N GLY A 65 -14.93 7.67 -2.03
CA GLY A 65 -14.77 8.61 -0.92
C GLY A 65 -13.38 8.56 -0.27
N MET A 66 -12.35 8.31 -1.07
CA MET A 66 -10.99 8.11 -0.56
C MET A 66 -10.31 9.42 -0.20
N LYS A 67 -9.54 9.43 0.90
CA LYS A 67 -8.60 10.55 1.14
C LYS A 67 -7.45 10.52 0.13
N ARG A 68 -6.83 9.36 -0.05
CA ARG A 68 -5.82 9.10 -1.07
C ARG A 68 -6.01 7.73 -1.68
N VAL A 69 -5.61 7.52 -2.93
CA VAL A 69 -5.72 6.21 -3.56
C VAL A 69 -4.39 5.49 -3.43
N PHE A 70 -3.38 5.96 -4.16
CA PHE A 70 -2.03 5.42 -4.15
C PHE A 70 -1.13 6.34 -3.34
N TRP A 71 -0.53 5.80 -2.28
CA TRP A 71 0.35 6.57 -1.41
C TRP A 71 1.65 5.83 -1.12
N THR A 72 2.74 6.33 -1.69
CA THR A 72 4.11 5.91 -1.37
C THR A 72 4.90 7.07 -0.77
N GLY A 73 5.92 6.77 0.02
CA GLY A 73 6.77 7.81 0.57
C GLY A 73 7.75 7.32 1.62
N ASP A 74 8.80 8.12 1.78
CA ASP A 74 9.67 8.08 2.95
C ASP A 74 8.90 8.55 4.19
N TYR A 75 8.66 7.60 5.06
CA TYR A 75 8.15 7.77 6.39
C TYR A 75 9.36 8.06 7.27
N LYS A 76 9.53 9.35 7.63
CA LYS A 76 10.59 9.87 8.50
C LYS A 76 10.51 9.35 9.95
N SER A 77 10.35 8.04 10.13
CA SER A 77 10.48 7.38 11.42
C SER A 77 11.95 7.34 11.81
N ARG A 78 12.25 7.67 13.06
CA ARG A 78 13.60 7.48 13.61
C ARG A 78 13.92 5.99 13.58
N PRO A 79 15.04 5.56 12.97
CA PRO A 79 15.48 4.17 13.07
C PRO A 79 15.79 3.85 14.53
N ASP A 80 15.40 2.66 14.99
CA ASP A 80 15.80 2.15 16.30
C ASP A 80 17.33 1.90 16.32
N ASP A 81 17.94 1.96 17.50
CA ASP A 81 19.35 1.64 17.66
C ASP A 81 19.62 0.18 17.24
N GLY A 82 20.47 -0.01 16.22
CA GLY A 82 20.89 -1.31 15.69
C GLY A 82 20.78 -1.50 14.17
N TYR A 83 20.22 -0.54 13.43
CA TYR A 83 20.14 -0.58 11.96
C TYR A 83 21.35 0.07 11.27
N ASN A 84 21.72 -0.46 10.10
CA ASN A 84 22.72 0.17 9.25
C ASN A 84 22.22 1.53 8.77
N LYS A 85 22.87 2.60 9.23
CA LYS A 85 22.49 4.00 8.97
C LYS A 85 22.69 4.44 7.51
N THR A 86 23.30 3.60 6.67
CA THR A 86 23.53 3.88 5.24
C THR A 86 22.72 2.97 4.32
N ALA A 87 21.93 2.03 4.86
CA ALA A 87 21.12 1.16 4.04
C ALA A 87 19.96 1.93 3.38
N VAL A 88 19.86 1.80 2.06
CA VAL A 88 18.77 2.36 1.27
C VAL A 88 17.86 1.22 0.80
N PRO A 89 16.55 1.29 1.04
CA PRO A 89 15.62 0.26 0.62
C PRO A 89 15.39 0.30 -0.88
N VAL A 90 15.05 -0.85 -1.45
CA VAL A 90 14.70 -0.97 -2.87
C VAL A 90 13.21 -1.20 -2.99
N VAL A 91 12.55 -0.42 -3.85
CA VAL A 91 11.12 -0.53 -4.16
C VAL A 91 10.95 -0.59 -5.67
N GLU A 92 10.57 -1.75 -6.17
CA GLU A 92 10.54 -2.05 -7.59
C GLU A 92 9.33 -2.91 -7.98
N ASN A 93 8.96 -2.88 -9.26
CA ASN A 93 7.86 -3.66 -9.84
C ASN A 93 6.51 -3.53 -9.10
N ILE A 94 5.91 -2.33 -9.20
CA ILE A 94 4.65 -1.99 -8.56
C ILE A 94 3.57 -1.78 -9.64
N ASN A 95 2.54 -2.60 -9.63
CA ASN A 95 1.57 -2.71 -10.73
C ASN A 95 0.16 -2.33 -10.24
N TYR A 96 -0.44 -1.37 -10.93
CA TYR A 96 -1.81 -0.91 -10.72
C TYR A 96 -2.61 -1.08 -12.00
N GLN A 97 -3.70 -1.84 -11.95
CA GLN A 97 -4.48 -2.10 -13.15
C GLN A 97 -6.00 -2.12 -12.90
N ASP A 98 -6.80 -1.57 -13.81
CA ASP A 98 -8.26 -1.61 -13.73
C ASP A 98 -8.77 -1.06 -12.39
N VAL A 99 -8.36 0.17 -12.06
CA VAL A 99 -8.70 0.83 -10.79
C VAL A 99 -9.59 2.03 -11.07
N VAL A 100 -10.80 2.02 -10.51
CA VAL A 100 -11.76 3.11 -10.62
C VAL A 100 -11.93 3.76 -9.26
N THR A 101 -11.71 5.07 -9.19
CA THR A 101 -11.82 5.82 -7.94
C THR A 101 -12.73 7.01 -8.11
N ILE A 102 -13.64 7.19 -7.15
CA ILE A 102 -14.67 8.23 -7.13
C ILE A 102 -14.53 9.03 -5.84
N ASP A 103 -14.82 10.33 -5.92
CA ASP A 103 -14.82 11.24 -4.79
C ASP A 103 -13.52 11.25 -3.98
N VAL A 104 -12.38 11.26 -4.68
CA VAL A 104 -11.08 11.43 -4.02
C VAL A 104 -10.93 12.86 -3.52
N TRP A 105 -10.75 13.02 -2.21
CA TRP A 105 -10.80 14.36 -1.62
C TRP A 105 -9.45 15.03 -1.36
N LYS A 106 -8.32 14.33 -1.32
CA LYS A 106 -7.01 14.99 -1.10
C LYS A 106 -6.06 14.86 -2.27
N GLU A 107 -5.59 13.65 -2.57
CA GLU A 107 -4.64 13.37 -3.66
C GLU A 107 -4.97 11.97 -4.22
N ALA A 108 -5.23 11.80 -5.51
CA ALA A 108 -5.41 10.45 -6.06
C ALA A 108 -4.10 9.66 -5.94
N THR A 109 -3.02 10.23 -6.46
CA THR A 109 -1.70 9.62 -6.40
C THR A 109 -0.73 10.54 -5.68
N ARG A 110 -0.14 10.05 -4.60
CA ARG A 110 1.04 10.62 -3.97
C ARG A 110 2.15 9.59 -3.99
N MET A 111 3.02 9.68 -4.99
CA MET A 111 4.13 8.76 -5.20
C MET A 111 5.45 9.45 -4.93
N GLN A 112 6.00 9.18 -3.76
CA GLN A 112 7.29 9.73 -3.35
C GLN A 112 8.24 8.57 -3.15
N GLY A 113 9.34 8.55 -3.90
CA GLY A 113 10.48 7.67 -3.63
C GLY A 113 11.45 8.30 -2.65
N ILE A 114 12.70 7.84 -2.71
CA ILE A 114 13.80 8.38 -1.92
C ILE A 114 14.70 9.18 -2.85
N GLN A 115 15.10 10.38 -2.45
CA GLN A 115 16.01 11.21 -3.23
C GLN A 115 17.30 10.45 -3.55
N GLY A 116 17.67 10.39 -4.83
CA GLY A 116 18.83 9.64 -5.32
C GLY A 116 18.62 8.13 -5.48
N THR A 117 17.55 7.56 -4.90
CA THR A 117 17.13 6.16 -5.08
C THR A 117 15.64 6.10 -5.41
N PRO A 118 15.27 6.44 -6.66
CA PRO A 118 13.87 6.49 -7.04
C PRO A 118 13.23 5.11 -7.01
N PHE A 119 11.93 5.06 -6.72
CA PHE A 119 11.17 3.82 -6.89
C PHE A 119 10.97 3.54 -8.38
N LYS A 120 11.17 2.30 -8.83
CA LYS A 120 11.20 1.97 -10.26
C LYS A 120 10.19 0.89 -10.62
N GLY A 121 9.95 0.72 -11.92
CA GLY A 121 9.04 -0.33 -12.41
C GLY A 121 7.60 -0.12 -11.95
N ILE A 122 7.17 1.13 -11.80
CA ILE A 122 5.75 1.43 -11.55
C ILE A 122 5.02 1.27 -12.90
N CYS A 123 3.98 0.44 -12.93
CA CYS A 123 3.10 0.28 -14.08
C CYS A 123 1.67 0.67 -13.70
N MET A 124 1.03 1.47 -14.55
CA MET A 124 -0.39 1.83 -14.41
C MET A 124 -1.16 1.58 -15.71
N ALA A 125 -2.19 0.74 -15.67
CA ALA A 125 -3.05 0.48 -16.81
C ALA A 125 -4.52 0.67 -16.46
N ASN A 126 -5.27 1.42 -17.25
CA ASN A 126 -6.71 1.61 -17.06
C ASN A 126 -7.08 2.09 -15.65
N VAL A 127 -6.52 3.24 -15.25
CA VAL A 127 -6.73 3.83 -13.91
C VAL A 127 -7.51 5.12 -14.06
N THR A 128 -8.66 5.21 -13.40
CA THR A 128 -9.50 6.41 -13.41
C THR A 128 -9.54 7.07 -12.05
N ALA A 129 -9.12 8.33 -11.99
CA ALA A 129 -9.07 9.13 -10.77
C ALA A 129 -10.05 10.30 -10.81
N GLU A 130 -11.26 10.11 -10.28
CA GLU A 130 -12.23 11.20 -10.11
C GLU A 130 -12.04 11.89 -8.75
N MET A 131 -11.76 13.19 -8.82
CA MET A 131 -11.53 14.04 -7.65
C MET A 131 -12.82 14.76 -7.25
N THR A 132 -13.08 14.90 -5.95
CA THR A 132 -14.23 15.70 -5.42
C THR A 132 -14.29 17.14 -5.94
N LYS A 133 -13.15 17.71 -6.34
CA LYS A 133 -13.03 19.09 -6.83
C LYS A 133 -11.92 19.15 -7.88
N LYS A 134 -12.15 19.83 -9.00
CA LYS A 134 -11.21 19.93 -10.14
C LYS A 134 -9.86 20.57 -9.80
N TRP A 135 -9.82 21.49 -8.83
CA TRP A 135 -8.59 22.18 -8.42
C TRP A 135 -7.67 21.34 -7.52
N LYS A 136 -8.12 20.16 -7.07
CA LYS A 136 -7.30 19.30 -6.21
C LYS A 136 -6.25 18.56 -7.03
N VAL A 137 -5.10 18.36 -6.42
CA VAL A 137 -3.97 17.67 -7.05
C VAL A 137 -4.32 16.19 -7.25
N SER A 138 -4.49 15.77 -8.50
CA SER A 138 -4.66 14.36 -8.85
C SER A 138 -3.33 13.60 -8.70
N TRP A 139 -2.23 14.19 -9.17
CA TRP A 139 -0.91 13.53 -9.23
C TRP A 139 0.17 14.35 -8.53
N ASN A 140 0.85 13.72 -7.57
CA ASN A 140 2.00 14.28 -6.87
C ASN A 140 3.12 13.24 -6.85
N CYS A 141 4.13 13.45 -7.69
CA CYS A 141 5.20 12.48 -7.90
C CYS A 141 6.59 13.10 -7.68
N ALA A 142 7.45 12.40 -6.97
CA ALA A 142 8.85 12.74 -6.80
C ALA A 142 9.67 11.45 -6.67
N ASP A 143 10.85 11.41 -7.28
CA ASP A 143 11.77 10.27 -7.17
C ASP A 143 11.11 8.92 -7.50
N VAL A 144 10.33 8.88 -8.58
CA VAL A 144 9.70 7.65 -9.08
C VAL A 144 9.91 7.51 -10.57
N LYS A 145 9.84 6.29 -11.10
CA LYS A 145 9.95 5.99 -12.54
C LYS A 145 9.00 4.88 -12.93
N GLY A 146 8.23 5.10 -14.00
CA GLY A 146 7.24 4.14 -14.45
C GLY A 146 6.63 4.45 -15.80
N VAL A 147 5.65 3.62 -16.15
CA VAL A 147 4.88 3.68 -17.40
C VAL A 147 3.40 3.72 -17.09
N SER A 148 2.62 4.38 -17.94
CA SER A 148 1.17 4.48 -17.79
C SER A 148 0.43 4.42 -19.12
N THR A 149 -0.77 3.85 -19.12
CA THR A 149 -1.66 3.75 -20.28
C THR A 149 -3.12 3.71 -19.85
N GLY A 150 -4.00 4.40 -20.59
CA GLY A 150 -5.42 4.50 -20.23
C GLY A 150 -5.66 5.10 -18.84
N VAL A 151 -4.85 6.09 -18.44
CA VAL A 151 -4.98 6.75 -17.14
C VAL A 151 -5.74 8.07 -17.30
N THR A 152 -6.86 8.20 -16.58
CA THR A 152 -7.70 9.40 -16.58
C THR A 152 -7.25 10.36 -15.48
N GLN A 153 -7.13 11.64 -15.83
CA GLN A 153 -6.24 12.63 -15.22
C GLN A 153 -4.78 12.37 -15.59
N GLU A 154 -4.15 13.35 -16.23
CA GLU A 154 -2.81 13.20 -16.77
C GLU A 154 -1.80 12.81 -15.67
N PRO A 155 -1.12 11.66 -15.80
CA PRO A 155 -0.13 11.24 -14.82
C PRO A 155 1.08 12.18 -14.86
N CYS A 156 1.81 12.24 -13.75
CA CYS A 156 3.04 13.01 -13.66
C CYS A 156 4.11 12.53 -14.66
N ALA A 157 4.96 13.44 -15.15
CA ALA A 157 6.01 13.14 -16.14
C ALA A 157 6.85 11.87 -15.85
N PRO A 158 7.25 11.55 -14.60
CA PRO A 158 8.02 10.34 -14.32
C PRO A 158 7.27 9.02 -14.52
N LEU A 159 5.93 9.06 -14.69
CA LEU A 159 5.06 7.92 -14.99
C LEU A 159 4.54 7.92 -16.43
N GLN A 160 4.91 8.92 -17.25
CA GLN A 160 4.48 9.04 -18.64
C GLN A 160 5.33 8.19 -19.61
N GLY A 161 6.08 7.20 -19.11
CA GLY A 161 6.77 6.25 -19.99
C GLY A 161 5.76 5.46 -20.85
N THR A 162 6.15 5.18 -22.09
CA THR A 162 5.30 4.48 -23.05
C THR A 162 5.26 2.98 -22.73
N HIS A 163 4.06 2.42 -22.66
CA HIS A 163 3.86 0.97 -22.73
C HIS A 163 2.55 0.67 -23.44
N THR A 164 2.48 -0.50 -24.06
CA THR A 164 1.28 -1.02 -24.71
C THR A 164 0.70 -2.16 -23.87
N GLY A 165 -0.62 -2.22 -23.76
CA GLY A 165 -1.31 -3.32 -23.08
C GLY A 165 -1.49 -3.13 -21.58
N SER A 166 -1.62 -4.25 -20.88
CA SER A 166 -1.90 -4.32 -19.44
C SER A 166 -0.62 -4.37 -18.61
N CYS A 167 -0.72 -4.00 -17.33
CA CYS A 167 0.37 -4.26 -16.41
C CYS A 167 0.50 -5.76 -16.10
N PRO A 168 1.71 -6.26 -15.82
CA PRO A 168 1.90 -7.62 -15.35
C PRO A 168 1.06 -7.92 -14.12
N PHE A 169 0.38 -9.06 -14.13
CA PHE A 169 -0.28 -9.61 -12.95
C PHE A 169 -0.12 -11.14 -12.97
N PRO A 170 0.48 -11.76 -11.93
CA PRO A 170 0.67 -13.20 -11.90
C PRO A 170 -0.67 -13.96 -11.78
N THR A 171 -0.80 -15.08 -12.51
CA THR A 171 -2.02 -15.89 -12.57
C THR A 171 -1.96 -17.17 -11.74
N ASP A 172 -0.81 -17.48 -11.16
CA ASP A 172 -0.62 -18.56 -10.20
C ASP A 172 -1.41 -18.28 -8.91
N THR A 173 -1.75 -19.35 -8.19
CA THR A 173 -2.40 -19.28 -6.87
C THR A 173 -1.36 -19.38 -5.77
N LEU A 174 -1.43 -18.51 -4.77
CA LEU A 174 -0.53 -18.58 -3.62
C LEU A 174 -1.02 -19.61 -2.61
N SER A 175 -0.11 -20.18 -1.80
CA SER A 175 -0.46 -21.16 -0.76
C SER A 175 -1.48 -20.61 0.25
N VAL A 176 -1.48 -19.30 0.49
CA VAL A 176 -2.44 -18.63 1.37
C VAL A 176 -3.87 -18.65 0.82
N ASP A 177 -4.04 -18.71 -0.50
CA ASP A 177 -5.35 -18.75 -1.15
C ASP A 177 -6.01 -20.14 -1.03
N GLN A 178 -5.22 -21.16 -0.68
CA GLN A 178 -5.70 -22.53 -0.47
C GLN A 178 -6.08 -22.82 0.99
N ILE A 179 -5.93 -21.86 1.90
CA ILE A 179 -6.24 -22.04 3.32
C ILE A 179 -7.76 -22.00 3.52
N THR A 180 -8.31 -23.06 4.11
CA THR A 180 -9.72 -23.08 4.54
C THR A 180 -9.85 -22.36 5.87
N VAL A 181 -10.62 -21.27 5.91
CA VAL A 181 -10.83 -20.51 7.14
C VAL A 181 -11.92 -21.19 7.97
N GLN A 182 -11.59 -21.59 9.20
CA GLN A 182 -12.58 -22.14 10.13
C GLN A 182 -13.29 -20.98 10.84
N GLN A 183 -14.62 -20.92 10.72
CA GLN A 183 -15.41 -19.83 11.26
C GLN A 183 -15.82 -20.15 12.70
N CYS A 184 -15.32 -19.36 13.65
CA CYS A 184 -15.72 -19.47 15.05
C CYS A 184 -16.94 -18.58 15.32
N SER A 185 -17.98 -19.16 15.93
CA SER A 185 -19.11 -18.41 16.49
C SER A 185 -19.04 -18.42 18.01
N TYR A 186 -19.30 -17.29 18.65
CA TYR A 186 -19.49 -17.20 20.09
C TYR A 186 -20.83 -16.53 20.39
N SER A 187 -21.53 -17.04 21.39
CA SER A 187 -22.81 -16.52 21.86
C SER A 187 -22.57 -15.68 23.12
N ILE A 188 -22.97 -14.41 23.10
CA ILE A 188 -22.96 -13.58 24.30
C ILE A 188 -24.17 -13.97 25.15
N ALA A 189 -23.93 -14.55 26.33
CA ALA A 189 -24.99 -14.80 27.30
C ALA A 189 -25.58 -13.45 27.79
N PRO A 190 -26.91 -13.33 27.91
CA PRO A 190 -27.52 -12.10 28.40
C PRO A 190 -27.06 -11.79 29.82
N ALA A 191 -26.79 -10.51 30.08
CA ALA A 191 -26.34 -10.03 31.39
C ALA A 191 -27.43 -10.23 32.44
N THR A 192 -27.10 -10.96 33.52
CA THR A 192 -27.99 -11.11 34.67
C THR A 192 -28.02 -9.80 35.46
N THR A 193 -29.11 -9.05 35.34
CA THR A 193 -29.38 -7.89 36.21
C THR A 193 -29.69 -8.37 37.63
N SER A 194 -28.71 -8.29 38.54
CA SER A 194 -28.96 -8.46 39.98
C SER A 194 -29.65 -7.21 40.53
N VAL A 195 -30.92 -7.34 40.90
CA VAL A 195 -31.65 -6.32 41.67
C VAL A 195 -31.14 -6.40 43.11
N ALA A 196 -30.55 -5.31 43.61
CA ALA A 196 -30.13 -5.19 45.01
C ALA A 196 -31.38 -5.02 45.89
N GLY A 197 -31.64 -5.99 46.75
CA GLY A 197 -32.64 -5.91 47.81
C GLY A 197 -32.03 -5.33 49.09
N THR A 198 -32.62 -4.24 49.58
CA THR A 198 -32.36 -3.57 50.86
C THR A 198 -32.87 -4.42 52.04
N GLN A 199 -32.05 -4.56 53.08
CA GLN A 199 -32.47 -4.65 54.48
C GLN A 199 -31.54 -3.79 55.33
#